data_AF-A0A2D4WUU0-F1
#
_entry.id   AF-A0A2D4WUU0-F1
#
_cell.length_a   1.000
_cell.length_b   1.000
_cell.length_c   1.000
_cell.angle_alpha   90.00
_cell.angle_beta   90.00
_cell.angle_gamma   90.00
#
_symmetry.space_group_name_H-M   'P 1'
#
loop_
_entity.id
_entity.type
_entity.pdbx_description
1 polymer ?
#
loop_
_entity_poly.entity_id
_entity_poly.type
_entity_poly.pdbx_seq_one_letter_code
_entity_poly.pdbx_strand_id
1 'polypeptide(L)'
;MIYLFTGGFLLVLLGALFWFLRFTARKLRIESAACPKCSQLLQGLAEPRCPECGWALEAGVLAAGGIPPRPRRWLGFVTLALSVPVGLLVALLMTAMWSSFLMTSGIIQKQTQFNRAVEVDFDSQHGLKVLASADYTEPIFSNKLMVGAVEVVLSSGGRDVASWKGTGPVLGAPLYGVDINGEDVVDSLRSQIPESDESSVARILHHPGDSEILGSTIVSFAAPTGAVSGHVLDSTGREMFDRGISTSHQGSSGAIPPSAIWYAPMLVVPLVFFFAFFLLGLRTLTRHRRLEPFAPA
;
A
#
# COMPACT_ATOMS: atom_id res chain seq x y z
N MET A 1 -0.57 -10.47 11.97
CA MET A 1 0.69 -10.80 12.68
C MET A 1 1.85 -9.82 12.36
N ILE A 2 1.95 -9.29 11.13
CA ILE A 2 2.99 -8.31 10.71
C ILE A 2 2.93 -6.96 11.47
N TYR A 3 1.72 -6.51 11.87
CA TYR A 3 1.53 -5.25 12.61
C TYR A 3 2.11 -5.23 14.04
N LEU A 4 2.11 -6.39 14.73
CA LEU A 4 2.71 -6.50 16.07
C LEU A 4 4.24 -6.43 16.00
N PHE A 5 4.83 -6.98 14.94
CA PHE A 5 6.27 -6.93 14.73
C PHE A 5 6.75 -5.52 14.37
N THR A 6 6.04 -4.82 13.48
CA THR A 6 6.44 -3.48 13.01
C THR A 6 6.20 -2.39 14.06
N GLY A 7 5.03 -2.39 14.72
CA GLY A 7 4.75 -1.47 15.83
C GLY A 7 5.66 -1.74 17.04
N GLY A 8 5.89 -3.01 17.36
CA GLY A 8 6.84 -3.41 18.40
C GLY A 8 8.27 -2.96 18.09
N PHE A 9 8.71 -3.10 16.84
CA PHE A 9 10.05 -2.70 16.42
C PHE A 9 10.26 -1.18 16.52
N LEU A 10 9.27 -0.37 16.12
CA LEU A 10 9.34 1.09 16.27
C LEU A 10 9.44 1.51 17.75
N LEU A 11 8.65 0.88 18.62
CA LEU A 11 8.69 1.13 20.07
C LEU A 11 10.03 0.71 20.68
N VAL A 12 10.60 -0.41 20.24
CA VAL A 12 11.94 -0.86 20.65
C VAL A 12 13.01 0.13 20.18
N LEU A 13 12.91 0.64 18.95
CA LEU A 13 13.83 1.66 18.41
C LEU A 13 13.75 2.97 19.17
N LEU A 14 12.54 3.47 19.44
CA LEU A 14 12.30 4.66 20.26
C LEU A 14 12.79 4.46 21.70
N GLY A 15 12.55 3.28 22.28
CA GLY A 15 13.03 2.91 23.61
C GLY A 15 14.56 2.84 23.67
N ALA A 16 15.19 2.22 22.68
CA ALA A 16 16.65 2.14 22.56
C ALA A 16 17.27 3.53 22.37
N LEU A 17 16.65 4.39 21.55
CA LEU A 17 17.07 5.78 21.37
C LEU A 17 16.97 6.57 22.66
N PHE A 18 15.82 6.50 23.35
CA PHE A 18 15.62 7.19 24.63
C PHE A 18 16.60 6.71 25.69
N TRP A 19 16.86 5.40 25.73
CA TRP A 19 17.85 4.80 26.62
C TRP A 19 19.26 5.27 26.28
N PHE A 20 19.64 5.29 24.99
CA PHE A 20 20.94 5.76 24.53
C PHE A 20 21.15 7.25 24.80
N LEU A 21 20.15 8.10 24.55
CA LEU A 21 20.15 9.52 24.86
C LEU A 21 20.27 9.76 26.37
N ARG A 22 19.54 9.01 27.19
CA ARG A 22 19.61 9.09 28.66
C ARG A 22 20.97 8.61 29.18
N PHE A 23 21.52 7.55 28.58
CA PHE A 23 22.82 6.99 28.96
C PHE A 23 23.97 7.93 28.58
N THR A 24 23.95 8.50 27.38
CA THR A 24 24.90 9.53 26.95
C THR A 24 24.77 10.79 27.80
N ALA A 25 23.55 11.24 28.11
CA ALA A 25 23.32 12.36 29.04
C ALA A 25 23.87 12.09 30.45
N ARG A 26 23.72 10.87 30.97
CA ARG A 26 24.32 10.46 32.26
C ARG A 26 25.84 10.46 32.22
N LYS A 27 26.46 9.92 31.16
CA LYS A 27 27.93 9.98 30.98
C LYS A 27 28.45 11.40 30.74
N LEU A 28 27.57 12.34 30.39
CA LEU A 28 27.91 13.75 30.20
C LEU A 28 27.83 14.59 31.49
N ARG A 29 27.29 14.05 32.61
CA ARG A 29 27.40 14.70 33.92
C ARG A 29 28.88 14.79 34.28
N ILE A 30 29.39 16.01 34.27
CA ILE A 30 30.71 16.35 34.79
C ILE A 30 30.59 16.18 36.30
N GLU A 31 31.34 15.26 36.89
CA GLU A 31 31.59 15.29 38.33
C GLU A 31 32.34 16.60 38.60
N SER A 32 31.63 17.55 39.19
CA SER A 32 32.19 18.83 39.60
C SER A 32 33.27 18.60 40.65
N ALA A 33 34.50 19.04 40.34
CA ALA A 33 35.61 18.95 41.26
C ALA A 33 35.31 19.78 42.52
N ALA A 34 35.52 19.21 43.71
CA ALA A 34 35.40 19.92 44.97
C ALA A 34 36.74 20.55 45.36
N CYS A 35 36.72 21.69 46.05
CA CYS A 35 37.91 22.28 46.63
C CYS A 35 38.46 21.33 47.71
N PRO A 36 39.76 20.95 47.67
CA PRO A 36 40.32 20.02 48.66
C PRO A 36 40.33 20.59 50.08
N LYS A 37 40.24 21.92 50.24
CA LYS A 37 40.28 22.58 51.55
C LYS A 37 38.91 22.81 52.18
N CYS A 38 37.92 23.25 51.39
CA CYS A 38 36.58 23.57 51.92
C CYS A 38 35.47 22.66 51.39
N SER A 39 35.79 21.65 50.58
CA SER A 39 34.86 20.71 49.93
C SER A 39 33.80 21.33 49.02
N GLN A 40 33.84 22.65 48.82
CA GLN A 40 32.88 23.36 47.97
C GLN A 40 33.10 23.00 46.49
N LEU A 41 32.00 22.80 45.78
CA LEU A 41 31.98 22.47 44.35
C LEU A 41 32.55 23.65 43.54
N LEU A 42 33.64 23.40 42.82
CA LEU A 42 34.30 24.36 41.95
C LEU A 42 33.58 24.35 40.60
N GLN A 43 32.81 25.41 40.32
CA GLN A 43 32.16 25.63 39.02
C GLN A 43 32.49 27.04 38.52
N GLY A 44 32.95 27.16 37.27
CA GLY A 44 33.10 28.46 36.59
C GLY A 44 34.09 29.44 37.22
N LEU A 45 35.30 29.00 37.55
CA LEU A 45 36.33 29.86 38.14
C LEU A 45 36.88 30.87 37.11
N ALA A 46 36.86 32.15 37.47
CA ALA A 46 37.50 33.25 36.72
C ALA A 46 38.99 33.43 37.08
N GLU A 47 39.40 32.97 38.26
CA GLU A 47 40.75 33.07 38.79
C GLU A 47 41.18 31.71 39.40
N PRO A 48 42.48 31.38 39.48
CA PRO A 48 42.98 30.12 40.05
C PRO A 48 42.93 30.12 41.59
N ARG A 49 41.82 30.59 42.17
CA ARG A 49 41.58 30.67 43.61
C ARG A 49 40.16 30.24 43.92
N CYS A 50 39.98 29.49 45.01
CA CYS A 50 38.64 29.16 45.47
C CYS A 50 37.92 30.45 45.93
N PRO A 51 36.71 30.76 45.42
CA PRO A 51 36.01 31.99 45.80
C PRO A 51 35.59 32.02 47.28
N GLU A 52 35.34 30.84 47.88
CA GLU A 52 34.89 30.74 49.28
C GLU A 52 36.05 30.80 50.28
N CYS A 53 37.15 30.09 50.01
CA CYS A 53 38.24 29.96 50.99
C CYS A 53 39.54 30.66 50.59
N GLY A 54 39.57 31.31 49.42
CA GLY A 54 40.72 32.05 48.90
C GLY A 54 41.96 31.19 48.58
N TRP A 55 41.85 29.86 48.73
CA TRP A 55 42.98 28.94 48.54
C TRP A 55 43.47 28.98 47.09
N ALA A 56 44.76 29.22 46.92
CA ALA A 56 45.41 29.16 45.62
C ALA A 56 45.37 27.72 45.11
N LEU A 57 44.67 27.51 44.01
CA LEU A 57 44.62 26.22 43.34
C LEU A 57 45.86 26.11 42.48
N GLU A 58 46.88 25.39 42.95
CA GLU A 58 48.07 25.11 42.14
C GLU A 58 47.63 24.42 40.84
N ALA A 59 48.30 24.73 39.72
CA ALA A 59 47.96 24.19 38.40
C ALA A 59 47.89 22.65 38.38
N GLY A 60 48.61 21.98 39.29
CA GLY A 60 48.56 20.53 39.49
C GLY A 60 47.29 20.01 40.19
N VAL A 61 46.61 20.80 41.02
CA VAL A 61 45.40 20.38 41.77
C VAL A 61 44.15 20.37 40.88
N LEU A 62 44.08 21.27 39.90
CA LEU A 62 43.07 21.22 38.83
C LEU A 62 43.29 20.04 37.87
N ALA A 63 44.52 19.52 37.78
CA ALA A 63 44.87 18.32 37.03
C ALA A 63 44.76 17.01 37.85
N ALA A 64 44.87 17.09 39.19
CA ALA A 64 44.83 15.94 40.10
C ALA A 64 43.42 15.35 40.29
N GLY A 65 42.37 16.04 39.87
CA GLY A 65 41.13 15.40 39.44
C GLY A 65 41.37 14.74 38.07
N GLY A 66 42.17 13.68 38.04
CA GLY A 66 42.77 13.02 36.86
C GLY A 66 41.78 12.39 35.88
N ILE A 67 40.79 13.14 35.43
CA ILE A 67 39.98 12.82 34.26
C ILE A 67 40.65 13.58 33.12
N PRO A 68 41.47 12.93 32.27
CA PRO A 68 41.97 13.59 31.08
C PRO A 68 40.76 14.16 30.33
N PRO A 69 40.85 15.35 29.71
CA PRO A 69 39.78 15.88 28.88
C PRO A 69 39.59 14.88 27.74
N ARG A 70 38.68 13.91 27.92
CA ARG A 70 38.32 12.96 26.87
C ARG A 70 37.89 13.83 25.69
N PRO A 71 38.35 13.54 24.46
CA PRO A 71 38.14 14.41 23.30
C PRO A 71 36.65 14.48 22.96
N ARG A 72 35.89 15.32 23.67
CA ARG A 72 34.44 15.49 23.51
C ARG A 72 34.10 16.17 22.18
N ARG A 73 35.06 16.82 21.52
CA ARG A 73 34.93 17.26 20.12
C ARG A 73 34.68 16.08 19.18
N TRP A 74 35.34 14.95 19.40
CA TRP A 74 35.14 13.74 18.60
C TRP A 74 33.70 13.24 18.73
N LEU A 75 33.11 13.30 19.93
CA LEU A 75 31.70 12.92 20.13
C LEU A 75 30.75 13.81 19.31
N GLY A 76 30.99 15.13 19.27
CA GLY A 76 30.23 16.06 18.45
C GLY A 76 30.33 15.75 16.95
N PHE A 77 31.54 15.52 16.45
CA PHE A 77 31.79 15.10 15.06
C PHE A 77 31.13 13.76 14.75
N VAL A 78 31.22 12.76 15.63
CA VAL A 78 30.58 11.45 15.46
C VAL A 78 29.07 11.59 15.41
N THR A 79 28.46 12.39 16.30
CA THR A 79 27.00 12.63 16.24
C THR A 79 26.55 13.34 14.97
N LEU A 80 27.36 14.28 14.47
CA LEU A 80 27.06 15.00 13.23
C LEU A 80 27.24 14.07 12.01
N ALA A 81 28.30 13.27 11.98
CA ALA A 81 28.56 12.28 10.95
C ALA A 81 27.49 11.18 10.92
N LEU A 82 26.94 10.81 12.09
CA LEU A 82 25.84 9.84 12.20
C LEU A 82 24.48 10.40 11.79
N SER A 83 24.28 11.72 11.75
CA SER A 83 22.98 12.33 11.42
C SER A 83 22.47 11.93 10.02
N VAL A 84 23.38 11.86 9.04
CA VAL A 84 23.07 11.48 7.66
C VAL A 84 22.73 9.99 7.51
N PRO A 85 23.58 9.02 7.91
CA PRO A 85 23.29 7.60 7.76
C PRO A 85 22.09 7.16 8.61
N VAL A 86 21.88 7.75 9.79
CA VAL A 86 20.69 7.46 10.61
C VAL A 86 19.42 7.99 9.91
N GLY A 87 19.44 9.23 9.39
CA GLY A 87 18.32 9.77 8.63
C GLY A 87 18.00 8.93 7.39
N LEU A 88 19.02 8.52 6.64
CA LEU A 88 18.88 7.66 5.46
C LEU A 88 18.29 6.29 5.82
N LEU A 89 18.78 5.66 6.89
CA LEU A 89 18.29 4.37 7.35
C LEU A 89 16.81 4.45 7.76
N VAL A 90 16.43 5.50 8.49
CA VAL A 90 15.03 5.73 8.89
C VAL A 90 14.15 5.96 7.66
N ALA A 91 14.61 6.71 6.66
CA ALA A 91 13.89 6.93 5.41
C ALA A 91 13.67 5.62 4.63
N LEU A 92 14.69 4.76 4.53
CA LEU A 92 14.58 3.47 3.86
C LEU A 92 13.59 2.54 4.59
N LEU A 93 13.69 2.45 5.92
CA LEU A 93 12.80 1.63 6.74
C LEU A 93 11.35 2.12 6.67
N MET A 94 11.13 3.43 6.75
CA MET A 94 9.79 4.02 6.60
C MET A 94 9.25 3.77 5.20
N THR A 95 10.07 3.90 4.15
CA THR A 95 9.62 3.64 2.77
C THR A 95 9.10 2.21 2.62
N ALA A 96 9.86 1.21 3.10
CA ALA A 96 9.49 -0.20 3.02
C ALA A 96 8.27 -0.56 3.90
N MET A 97 8.22 -0.01 5.11
CA MET A 97 7.12 -0.28 6.05
C MET A 97 5.83 0.40 5.59
N TRP A 98 5.92 1.63 5.07
CA TRP A 98 4.77 2.42 4.68
C TRP A 98 4.19 1.94 3.34
N SER A 99 5.01 1.50 2.38
CA SER A 99 4.50 0.83 1.17
C SER A 99 3.70 -0.43 1.54
N SER A 100 4.23 -1.23 2.46
CA SER A 100 3.55 -2.42 2.99
C SER A 100 2.26 -2.06 3.71
N PHE A 101 2.26 -0.99 4.52
CA PHE A 101 1.07 -0.47 5.19
C PHE A 101 0.00 -0.01 4.18
N LEU A 102 0.38 0.77 3.17
CA LEU A 102 -0.55 1.28 2.16
C LEU A 102 -1.20 0.16 1.33
N MET A 103 -0.45 -0.91 1.04
CA MET A 103 -1.01 -2.10 0.38
C MET A 103 -1.96 -2.86 1.30
N THR A 104 -1.55 -3.13 2.54
CA THR A 104 -2.33 -3.94 3.50
C THR A 104 -3.57 -3.24 4.06
N SER A 105 -3.51 -1.91 4.20
CA SER A 105 -4.66 -1.09 4.64
C SER A 105 -5.71 -0.90 3.55
N GLY A 106 -5.46 -1.34 2.31
CA GLY A 106 -6.39 -1.16 1.20
C GLY A 106 -6.50 0.28 0.69
N ILE A 107 -5.56 1.14 1.10
CA ILE A 107 -5.47 2.53 0.64
C ILE A 107 -4.99 2.59 -0.81
N ILE A 108 -4.03 1.73 -1.18
CA ILE A 108 -3.75 1.46 -2.59
C ILE A 108 -4.88 0.59 -3.11
N GLN A 109 -5.69 1.18 -3.96
CA GLN A 109 -6.77 0.49 -4.65
C GLN A 109 -6.27 0.08 -6.03
N LYS A 110 -6.55 -1.16 -6.42
CA LYS A 110 -6.34 -1.63 -7.77
C LYS A 110 -7.64 -1.40 -8.53
N GLN A 111 -7.59 -0.52 -9.52
CA GLN A 111 -8.69 -0.40 -10.47
C GLN A 111 -8.52 -1.48 -11.53
N THR A 112 -9.54 -2.29 -11.68
CA THR A 112 -9.62 -3.28 -12.74
C THR A 112 -10.82 -2.90 -13.61
N GLN A 113 -10.53 -2.60 -14.87
CA GLN A 113 -11.55 -2.49 -15.90
C GLN A 113 -11.55 -3.78 -16.70
N PHE A 114 -12.72 -4.39 -16.79
CA PHE A 114 -12.98 -5.60 -17.52
C PHE A 114 -14.04 -5.30 -18.56
N ASN A 115 -13.66 -5.41 -19.85
CA ASN A 115 -14.59 -5.40 -20.97
C ASN A 115 -14.37 -6.67 -21.79
N ARG A 116 -15.41 -7.48 -21.90
CA ARG A 116 -15.41 -8.71 -22.67
C ARG A 116 -16.62 -8.70 -23.60
N ALA A 117 -16.37 -8.93 -24.88
CA ALA A 117 -17.41 -9.17 -25.86
C ALA A 117 -17.19 -10.54 -26.49
N VAL A 118 -18.21 -11.38 -26.42
CA VAL A 118 -18.25 -12.69 -27.07
C VAL A 118 -19.37 -12.63 -28.10
N GLU A 119 -19.01 -12.86 -29.36
CA GLU A 119 -19.93 -12.93 -30.49
C GLU A 119 -19.89 -14.34 -31.06
N VAL A 120 -21.08 -14.93 -31.21
CA VAL A 120 -21.29 -16.31 -31.64
C VAL A 120 -22.42 -16.31 -32.64
N ASP A 121 -22.28 -17.06 -33.72
CA ASP A 121 -23.31 -17.14 -34.74
C ASP A 121 -24.05 -18.48 -34.59
N PHE A 122 -25.38 -18.44 -34.47
CA PHE A 122 -26.23 -19.64 -34.51
C PHE A 122 -26.26 -20.20 -35.92
N ASP A 123 -26.42 -19.33 -36.93
CA ASP A 123 -26.42 -19.68 -38.34
C ASP A 123 -25.92 -18.51 -39.22
N SER A 124 -26.20 -18.56 -40.52
CA SER A 124 -25.75 -17.52 -41.45
C SER A 124 -26.41 -16.15 -41.32
N GLN A 125 -27.54 -16.09 -40.62
CA GLN A 125 -28.36 -14.90 -40.45
C GLN A 125 -28.54 -14.55 -38.98
N HIS A 126 -28.43 -15.50 -38.05
CA HIS A 126 -28.70 -15.30 -36.63
C HIS A 126 -27.44 -15.40 -35.78
N GLY A 127 -27.27 -14.48 -34.84
CA GLY A 127 -26.13 -14.46 -33.93
C GLY A 127 -26.48 -13.98 -32.53
N LEU A 128 -25.70 -14.44 -31.55
CA LEU A 128 -25.69 -14.06 -30.15
C LEU A 128 -24.46 -13.19 -29.88
N LYS A 129 -24.70 -12.04 -29.26
CA LYS A 129 -23.64 -11.17 -28.76
C LYS A 129 -23.82 -10.97 -27.26
N VAL A 130 -22.82 -11.42 -26.49
CA VAL A 130 -22.74 -11.24 -25.04
C VAL A 130 -21.68 -10.20 -24.73
N LEU A 131 -22.10 -9.06 -24.20
CA LEU A 131 -21.27 -7.96 -23.75
C LEU A 131 -21.25 -7.95 -22.22
N ALA A 132 -20.10 -8.24 -21.63
CA ALA A 132 -19.89 -8.14 -20.20
C ALA A 132 -18.89 -7.02 -19.89
N SER A 133 -19.30 -6.08 -19.05
CA SER A 133 -18.47 -4.96 -18.62
C SER A 133 -18.52 -4.82 -17.10
N ALA A 134 -17.37 -4.63 -16.49
CA ALA A 134 -17.25 -4.33 -15.08
C ALA A 134 -16.09 -3.34 -14.88
N ASP A 135 -16.37 -2.21 -14.24
CA ASP A 135 -15.34 -1.31 -13.72
C ASP A 135 -15.40 -1.38 -12.21
N TYR A 136 -14.31 -1.81 -11.58
CA TYR A 136 -14.27 -1.90 -10.13
C TYR A 136 -12.91 -1.50 -9.58
N THR A 137 -12.96 -0.90 -8.39
CA THR A 137 -11.78 -0.56 -7.61
C THR A 137 -11.73 -1.45 -6.39
N GLU A 138 -10.75 -2.35 -6.35
CA GLU A 138 -10.56 -3.29 -5.25
C GLU A 138 -9.43 -2.79 -4.33
N PRO A 139 -9.64 -2.75 -3.01
CA PRO A 139 -8.53 -2.89 -2.10
C PRO A 139 -7.87 -4.25 -2.39
N ILE A 140 -6.54 -4.31 -2.49
CA ILE A 140 -5.77 -5.50 -2.89
C ILE A 140 -6.12 -6.77 -2.06
N PHE A 141 -6.80 -6.62 -0.92
CA PHE A 141 -7.15 -7.70 0.01
C PHE A 141 -8.64 -7.75 0.42
N SER A 142 -9.58 -7.21 -0.36
CA SER A 142 -11.01 -7.22 0.01
C SER A 142 -11.88 -8.10 -0.89
N ASN A 143 -12.56 -9.09 -0.30
CA ASN A 143 -13.61 -9.89 -0.94
C ASN A 143 -14.96 -9.16 -0.93
N LYS A 144 -15.02 -7.89 -1.36
CA LYS A 144 -16.31 -7.22 -1.52
C LYS A 144 -17.00 -7.71 -2.80
N LEU A 145 -18.30 -8.01 -2.69
CA LEU A 145 -19.17 -8.15 -3.86
C LEU A 145 -19.16 -6.82 -4.62
N MET A 146 -18.75 -6.86 -5.88
CA MET A 146 -18.74 -5.70 -6.78
C MET A 146 -20.02 -5.70 -7.61
N VAL A 147 -20.27 -4.70 -8.45
CA VAL A 147 -21.44 -4.69 -9.36
C VAL A 147 -20.93 -4.57 -10.79
N GLY A 148 -21.32 -5.49 -11.66
CA GLY A 148 -20.98 -5.51 -13.08
C GLY A 148 -22.25 -5.40 -13.91
N ALA A 149 -22.11 -4.97 -15.16
CA ALA A 149 -23.18 -4.88 -16.13
C ALA A 149 -22.98 -5.91 -17.24
N VAL A 150 -24.04 -6.65 -17.54
CA VAL A 150 -24.07 -7.61 -18.65
C VAL A 150 -25.20 -7.20 -19.58
N GLU A 151 -24.88 -7.15 -20.86
CA GLU A 151 -25.81 -6.93 -21.95
C GLU A 151 -25.74 -8.12 -22.90
N VAL A 152 -26.89 -8.70 -23.20
CA VAL A 152 -27.04 -9.81 -24.13
C VAL A 152 -27.90 -9.32 -25.27
N VAL A 153 -27.43 -9.49 -26.50
CA VAL A 153 -28.11 -9.06 -27.72
C VAL A 153 -28.21 -10.26 -28.65
N LEU A 154 -29.43 -10.53 -29.10
CA LEU A 154 -29.71 -11.47 -30.18
C LEU A 154 -29.89 -10.67 -31.47
N SER A 155 -29.27 -11.15 -32.54
CA SER A 155 -29.30 -10.51 -33.85
C SER A 155 -29.82 -11.47 -34.93
N SER A 156 -30.54 -10.93 -35.91
CA SER A 156 -30.99 -11.61 -37.13
C SER A 156 -30.78 -10.68 -38.33
N GLY A 157 -30.13 -11.17 -39.38
CA GLY A 157 -29.80 -10.42 -40.58
C GLY A 157 -28.97 -9.15 -40.32
N GLY A 158 -28.14 -9.15 -39.28
CA GLY A 158 -27.36 -7.98 -38.85
C GLY A 158 -28.18 -6.88 -38.14
N ARG A 159 -29.41 -7.19 -37.69
CA ARG A 159 -30.23 -6.31 -36.84
C ARG A 159 -30.46 -6.95 -35.48
N ASP A 160 -30.47 -6.13 -34.44
CA ASP A 160 -30.80 -6.58 -33.09
C ASP A 160 -32.30 -6.90 -33.02
N VAL A 161 -32.64 -8.14 -32.67
CA VAL A 161 -34.01 -8.64 -32.58
C VAL A 161 -34.51 -8.74 -31.14
N ALA A 162 -33.62 -9.00 -30.19
CA ALA A 162 -33.93 -8.97 -28.77
C ALA A 162 -32.71 -8.55 -27.97
N SER A 163 -32.93 -7.91 -26.83
CA SER A 163 -31.84 -7.54 -25.92
C SER A 163 -32.25 -7.68 -24.47
N TRP A 164 -31.28 -7.99 -23.63
CA TRP A 164 -31.40 -8.00 -22.18
C TRP A 164 -30.23 -7.23 -21.58
N LYS A 165 -30.51 -6.42 -20.57
CA LYS A 165 -29.49 -5.74 -19.77
C LYS A 165 -29.75 -6.02 -18.30
N GLY A 166 -28.73 -6.46 -17.59
CA GLY A 166 -28.78 -6.66 -16.16
C GLY A 166 -27.52 -6.16 -15.47
N THR A 167 -27.68 -5.81 -14.20
CA THR A 167 -26.57 -5.52 -13.31
C THR A 167 -26.59 -6.55 -12.21
N GLY A 168 -25.47 -7.24 -12.00
CA GLY A 168 -25.35 -8.30 -10.99
C GLY A 168 -24.07 -8.14 -10.18
N PRO A 169 -23.99 -8.80 -9.01
CA PRO A 169 -22.75 -8.79 -8.25
C PRO A 169 -21.61 -9.43 -9.05
N VAL A 170 -20.41 -8.82 -9.11
CA VAL A 170 -19.22 -9.50 -9.61
C VAL A 170 -18.58 -10.26 -8.45
N LEU A 171 -18.53 -11.58 -8.56
CA LEU A 171 -17.81 -12.45 -7.65
C LEU A 171 -16.32 -12.22 -7.82
N GLY A 172 -15.63 -11.92 -6.72
CA GLY A 172 -14.17 -11.75 -6.71
C GLY A 172 -13.42 -13.07 -6.96
N ALA A 173 -12.10 -12.97 -7.07
CA ALA A 173 -11.21 -14.12 -7.23
C ALA A 173 -11.51 -15.24 -6.20
N PRO A 174 -11.46 -16.53 -6.59
CA PRO A 174 -11.05 -17.06 -7.89
C PRO A 174 -12.21 -17.26 -8.89
N LEU A 175 -13.45 -16.95 -8.49
CA LEU A 175 -14.66 -17.32 -9.25
C LEU A 175 -15.05 -16.30 -10.33
N TYR A 176 -14.39 -15.14 -10.38
CA TYR A 176 -14.55 -14.03 -11.35
C TYR A 176 -15.74 -14.20 -12.31
N GLY A 177 -16.91 -13.67 -11.94
CA GLY A 177 -18.17 -13.84 -12.67
C GLY A 177 -19.15 -12.75 -12.30
N VAL A 178 -19.98 -12.28 -13.24
CA VAL A 178 -21.18 -11.51 -12.88
C VAL A 178 -22.26 -12.53 -12.52
N ASP A 179 -22.78 -12.44 -11.29
CA ASP A 179 -23.88 -13.28 -10.80
C ASP A 179 -25.16 -12.82 -11.49
N ILE A 180 -25.43 -13.43 -12.64
CA ILE A 180 -26.64 -13.27 -13.44
C ILE A 180 -27.37 -14.61 -13.47
N ASN A 181 -28.68 -14.58 -13.33
CA ASN A 181 -29.50 -15.78 -13.51
C ASN A 181 -29.75 -15.99 -15.00
N GLY A 182 -29.16 -17.07 -15.57
CA GLY A 182 -29.33 -17.40 -16.98
C GLY A 182 -30.79 -17.63 -17.38
N GLU A 183 -31.62 -18.14 -16.46
CA GLU A 183 -33.05 -18.33 -16.70
C GLU A 183 -33.78 -16.99 -16.89
N ASP A 184 -33.49 -16.00 -16.03
CA ASP A 184 -34.10 -14.66 -16.14
C ASP A 184 -33.74 -13.98 -17.47
N VAL A 185 -32.50 -14.17 -17.94
CA VAL A 185 -32.06 -13.67 -19.25
C VAL A 185 -32.87 -14.33 -20.36
N VAL A 186 -32.96 -15.66 -20.34
CA VAL A 186 -33.66 -16.44 -21.37
C VAL A 186 -35.15 -16.12 -21.37
N ASP A 187 -35.81 -16.02 -20.21
CA ASP A 187 -37.21 -15.67 -20.10
C ASP A 187 -37.48 -14.25 -20.63
N SER A 188 -36.58 -13.30 -20.35
CA SER A 188 -36.69 -11.95 -20.89
C SER A 188 -36.51 -11.92 -22.41
N LEU A 189 -35.60 -12.71 -22.98
CA LEU A 189 -35.43 -12.84 -24.44
C LEU A 189 -36.63 -13.55 -25.07
N ARG A 190 -37.16 -14.59 -24.42
CA ARG A 190 -38.36 -15.34 -24.83
C ARG A 190 -39.59 -14.45 -24.91
N SER A 191 -39.72 -13.47 -24.01
CA SER A 191 -40.83 -12.51 -24.05
C SER A 191 -40.80 -11.54 -25.26
N GLN A 192 -39.64 -11.40 -25.90
CA GLN A 192 -39.44 -10.51 -27.05
C GLN A 192 -39.53 -11.24 -28.40
N ILE A 193 -39.29 -12.55 -28.43
CA ILE A 193 -39.31 -13.37 -29.65
C ILE A 193 -40.47 -14.36 -29.56
N PRO A 194 -41.54 -14.23 -30.38
CA PRO A 194 -42.71 -15.11 -30.31
C PRO A 194 -42.37 -16.54 -30.73
N GLU A 195 -43.07 -17.52 -30.16
CA GLU A 195 -42.89 -18.95 -30.50
C GLU A 195 -43.21 -19.27 -31.97
N SER A 196 -44.02 -18.44 -32.62
CA SER A 196 -44.36 -18.57 -34.04
C SER A 196 -43.24 -18.13 -35.00
N ASP A 197 -42.13 -17.59 -34.48
CA ASP A 197 -40.98 -17.21 -35.28
C ASP A 197 -40.23 -18.47 -35.75
N GLU A 198 -40.01 -18.60 -37.06
CA GLU A 198 -39.37 -19.79 -37.66
C GLU A 198 -37.83 -19.79 -37.54
N SER A 199 -37.25 -18.74 -36.95
CA SER A 199 -35.81 -18.63 -36.74
C SER A 199 -35.25 -19.75 -35.84
N SER A 200 -33.98 -20.09 -36.10
CA SER A 200 -33.20 -20.99 -35.23
C SER A 200 -33.16 -20.50 -33.78
N VAL A 201 -33.12 -19.19 -33.59
CA VAL A 201 -33.12 -18.52 -32.28
C VAL A 201 -34.41 -18.78 -31.51
N ALA A 202 -35.57 -18.61 -32.15
CA ALA A 202 -36.86 -18.90 -31.52
C ALA A 202 -36.96 -20.37 -31.11
N ARG A 203 -36.50 -21.29 -31.97
CA ARG A 203 -36.47 -22.73 -31.66
C ARG A 203 -35.66 -23.03 -30.40
N ILE A 204 -34.46 -22.44 -30.27
CA ILE A 204 -33.59 -22.64 -29.10
C ILE A 204 -34.19 -22.01 -27.83
N LEU A 205 -34.75 -20.79 -27.93
CA LEU A 205 -35.30 -20.07 -26.77
C LEU A 205 -36.54 -20.73 -26.17
N HIS A 206 -37.40 -21.31 -27.00
CA HIS A 206 -38.66 -21.92 -26.57
C HIS A 206 -38.53 -23.41 -26.26
N HIS A 207 -37.46 -24.07 -26.70
CA HIS A 207 -37.21 -25.48 -26.35
C HIS A 207 -36.62 -25.58 -24.92
N PRO A 208 -37.26 -26.32 -24.00
CA PRO A 208 -36.89 -26.29 -22.58
C PRO A 208 -35.43 -26.70 -22.32
N GLY A 209 -34.96 -27.78 -22.96
CA GLY A 209 -33.58 -28.24 -22.79
C GLY A 209 -32.53 -27.33 -23.41
N ASP A 210 -32.82 -26.73 -24.57
CA ASP A 210 -31.85 -25.86 -25.25
C ASP A 210 -31.79 -24.48 -24.60
N SER A 211 -32.90 -24.03 -24.03
CA SER A 211 -33.00 -22.78 -23.31
C SER A 211 -32.17 -22.77 -22.01
N GLU A 212 -32.10 -23.91 -21.30
CA GLU A 212 -31.24 -24.09 -20.12
C GLU A 212 -29.74 -24.08 -20.50
N ILE A 213 -29.40 -24.78 -21.60
CA ILE A 213 -28.04 -24.79 -22.16
C ILE A 213 -27.64 -23.38 -22.61
N LEU A 214 -28.53 -22.64 -23.26
CA LEU A 214 -28.29 -21.26 -23.66
C LEU A 214 -28.09 -20.35 -22.44
N GLY A 215 -28.93 -20.45 -21.41
CA GLY A 215 -28.80 -19.68 -20.18
C GLY A 215 -27.46 -19.90 -19.49
N SER A 216 -27.04 -21.16 -19.31
CA SER A 216 -25.74 -21.50 -18.71
C SER A 216 -24.55 -21.03 -19.58
N THR A 217 -24.70 -21.07 -20.91
CA THR A 217 -23.69 -20.58 -21.86
C THR A 217 -23.52 -19.06 -21.76
N ILE A 218 -24.62 -18.30 -21.68
CA ILE A 218 -24.59 -16.84 -21.49
C ILE A 218 -23.84 -16.47 -20.20
N VAL A 219 -24.14 -17.18 -19.10
CA VAL A 219 -23.45 -16.99 -17.81
C VAL A 219 -21.94 -17.25 -17.95
N SER A 220 -21.56 -18.34 -18.64
CA SER A 220 -20.15 -18.67 -18.90
C SER A 220 -19.46 -17.60 -19.77
N PHE A 221 -20.12 -17.09 -20.80
CA PHE A 221 -19.55 -16.07 -21.68
C PHE A 221 -19.40 -14.71 -21.00
N ALA A 222 -20.30 -14.39 -20.06
CA ALA A 222 -20.23 -13.17 -19.26
C ALA A 222 -19.14 -13.22 -18.18
N ALA A 223 -18.74 -14.41 -17.73
CA ALA A 223 -17.74 -14.57 -16.68
C ALA A 223 -16.32 -14.24 -17.17
N PRO A 224 -15.53 -13.40 -16.46
CA PRO A 224 -14.13 -13.10 -16.80
C PRO A 224 -13.23 -14.31 -17.07
N THR A 225 -13.35 -15.37 -16.27
CA THR A 225 -12.59 -16.63 -16.45
C THR A 225 -13.37 -17.72 -17.15
N GLY A 226 -14.62 -17.46 -17.56
CA GLY A 226 -15.47 -18.45 -18.19
C GLY A 226 -14.88 -18.89 -19.54
N ALA A 227 -14.85 -20.20 -19.77
CA ALA A 227 -14.37 -20.77 -21.02
C ALA A 227 -15.31 -20.38 -22.15
N VAL A 228 -14.73 -19.97 -23.28
CA VAL A 228 -15.46 -19.79 -24.53
C VAL A 228 -15.24 -21.04 -25.36
N SER A 229 -16.30 -21.79 -25.63
CA SER A 229 -16.27 -23.00 -26.45
C SER A 229 -17.20 -22.85 -27.63
N GLY A 230 -16.67 -23.11 -28.84
CA GLY A 230 -17.46 -23.26 -30.08
C GLY A 230 -18.37 -24.48 -30.06
N HIS A 231 -18.04 -25.47 -29.23
CA HIS A 231 -18.70 -26.76 -29.22
C HIS A 231 -19.72 -26.85 -28.09
N VAL A 232 -20.68 -25.93 -28.07
CA VAL A 232 -21.86 -26.07 -27.20
C VAL A 232 -22.85 -26.95 -27.94
N LEU A 233 -23.22 -28.08 -27.33
CA LEU A 233 -24.18 -29.01 -27.92
C LEU A 233 -25.58 -28.70 -27.42
N ASP A 234 -26.57 -28.76 -28.30
CA ASP A 234 -27.98 -28.73 -27.96
C ASP A 234 -28.41 -30.04 -27.27
N SER A 235 -29.66 -30.09 -26.81
CA SER A 235 -30.25 -31.26 -26.16
C SER A 235 -30.30 -32.52 -27.04
N THR A 236 -30.10 -32.38 -28.35
CA THR A 236 -30.03 -33.48 -29.33
C THR A 236 -28.59 -33.91 -29.65
N GLY A 237 -27.59 -33.23 -29.09
CA GLY A 237 -26.17 -33.50 -29.33
C GLY A 237 -25.62 -32.89 -30.61
N ARG A 238 -26.31 -31.90 -31.20
CA ARG A 238 -25.81 -31.12 -32.36
C ARG A 238 -25.17 -29.83 -31.88
N GLU A 239 -24.26 -29.26 -32.66
CA GLU A 239 -23.69 -27.96 -32.34
C GLU A 239 -24.78 -26.89 -32.36
N MET A 240 -24.86 -26.10 -31.28
CA MET A 240 -25.78 -25.00 -31.13
C MET A 240 -25.30 -23.75 -31.88
N PHE A 241 -24.00 -23.65 -32.12
CA PHE A 241 -23.35 -22.57 -32.84
C PHE A 241 -22.58 -23.15 -34.03
N ASP A 242 -23.13 -22.99 -35.23
CA ASP A 242 -22.55 -23.59 -36.45
C ASP A 242 -21.42 -22.74 -37.06
N ARG A 243 -21.15 -21.56 -36.47
CA ARG A 243 -20.19 -20.59 -36.98
C ARG A 243 -19.28 -20.09 -35.87
N GLY A 244 -18.01 -19.93 -36.22
CA GLY A 244 -16.90 -19.72 -35.28
C GLY A 244 -17.11 -18.56 -34.30
N ILE A 245 -16.44 -18.65 -33.16
CA ILE A 245 -16.58 -17.65 -32.10
C ILE A 245 -15.58 -16.51 -32.29
N SER A 246 -16.07 -15.28 -32.20
CA SER A 246 -15.23 -14.09 -32.07
C SER A 246 -15.23 -13.63 -30.61
N THR A 247 -14.04 -13.53 -30.01
CA THR A 247 -13.88 -13.01 -28.65
C THR A 247 -12.97 -11.80 -28.67
N SER A 248 -13.42 -10.71 -28.06
CA SER A 248 -12.54 -9.60 -27.69
C SER A 248 -12.52 -9.43 -26.19
N HIS A 249 -11.32 -9.32 -25.64
CA HIS A 249 -11.09 -9.12 -24.22
C HIS A 249 -10.13 -7.96 -24.04
N GLN A 250 -10.64 -6.87 -23.46
CA GLN A 250 -9.85 -5.71 -23.10
C GLN A 250 -9.91 -5.54 -21.58
N GLY A 251 -8.87 -6.04 -20.92
CA GLY A 251 -8.65 -5.84 -19.49
C GLY A 251 -7.56 -4.82 -19.27
N SER A 252 -7.81 -3.83 -18.41
CA SER A 252 -6.74 -2.98 -17.88
C SER A 252 -6.75 -3.04 -16.36
N SER A 253 -5.56 -3.19 -15.78
CA SER A 253 -5.39 -3.15 -14.33
C SER A 253 -4.38 -2.06 -13.99
N GLY A 254 -4.80 -1.08 -13.21
CA GLY A 254 -3.97 0.02 -12.74
C GLY A 254 -4.00 0.11 -11.22
N ALA A 255 -2.88 0.45 -10.60
CA ALA A 255 -2.89 0.89 -9.21
C ALA A 255 -3.27 2.37 -9.19
N ILE A 256 -4.29 2.73 -8.42
CA ILE A 256 -4.59 4.14 -8.14
C ILE A 256 -3.66 4.56 -7.00
N PRO A 257 -2.70 5.48 -7.26
CA PRO A 257 -1.85 5.97 -6.21
C PRO A 257 -2.69 6.75 -5.19
N PRO A 258 -2.44 6.58 -3.88
CA PRO A 258 -3.10 7.39 -2.88
C PRO A 258 -2.72 8.86 -3.02
N SER A 259 -3.57 9.74 -2.48
CA SER A 259 -3.30 11.17 -2.45
C SER A 259 -1.96 11.47 -1.78
N ALA A 260 -1.29 12.55 -2.20
CA ALA A 260 0.05 12.93 -1.74
C ALA A 260 0.17 13.02 -0.20
N ILE A 261 -0.94 13.29 0.50
CA ILE A 261 -0.99 13.36 1.97
C ILE A 261 -0.57 12.07 2.64
N TRP A 262 -0.83 10.92 2.01
CA TRP A 262 -0.44 9.62 2.54
C TRP A 262 1.06 9.40 2.51
N TYR A 263 1.82 10.16 1.71
CA TYR A 263 3.28 10.08 1.68
C TYR A 263 3.94 11.08 2.64
N ALA A 264 3.18 11.99 3.26
CA ALA A 264 3.74 12.98 4.18
C ALA A 264 4.54 12.36 5.35
N PRO A 265 4.09 11.25 5.99
CA PRO A 265 4.86 10.61 7.05
C PRO A 265 6.23 10.09 6.59
N MET A 266 6.35 9.62 5.34
CA MET A 266 7.64 9.17 4.77
C MET A 266 8.66 10.31 4.69
N LEU A 267 8.22 11.56 4.55
CA LEU A 267 9.10 12.72 4.46
C LEU A 267 9.34 13.36 5.84
N VAL A 268 8.29 13.56 6.62
CA VAL A 268 8.35 14.29 7.89
C VAL A 268 9.15 13.53 8.95
N VAL A 269 8.95 12.22 9.07
CA VAL A 269 9.61 11.42 10.13
C VAL A 269 11.13 11.41 9.95
N PRO A 270 11.71 11.04 8.79
CA PRO A 270 13.16 11.08 8.60
C PRO A 270 13.76 12.48 8.75
N LEU A 271 13.03 13.53 8.33
CA LEU A 271 13.46 14.92 8.52
C LEU A 271 13.62 15.25 10.01
N VAL A 272 12.63 14.89 10.83
CA VAL A 272 12.67 15.12 12.29
C VAL A 272 13.86 14.40 12.91
N PHE A 273 14.13 13.16 12.53
CA PHE A 273 15.30 12.41 13.01
C PHE A 273 16.61 13.08 12.58
N PHE A 274 16.73 13.46 11.30
CA PHE A 274 17.89 14.16 10.78
C PHE A 274 18.16 15.45 11.57
N PHE A 275 17.15 16.31 11.73
CA PHE A 275 17.29 17.58 12.46
C PHE A 275 17.60 17.36 13.94
N ALA A 276 17.02 16.34 14.59
CA ALA A 276 17.31 16.03 15.98
C ALA A 276 18.80 15.69 16.20
N PHE A 277 19.36 14.81 15.36
CA PHE A 277 20.79 14.45 15.44
C PHE A 277 21.70 15.61 15.02
N PHE A 278 21.33 16.35 13.98
CA PHE A 278 22.08 17.51 13.51
C PHE A 278 22.17 18.60 14.59
N LEU A 279 21.05 18.98 15.20
CA LEU A 279 21.01 19.99 16.27
C LEU A 279 21.74 19.51 17.54
N LEU A 280 21.69 18.21 17.85
CA LEU A 280 22.47 17.63 18.95
C LEU A 280 23.98 17.72 18.70
N GLY A 281 24.43 17.39 17.48
CA GLY A 281 25.83 17.56 17.06
C GLY A 281 26.27 19.02 17.09
N LEU A 282 25.42 19.93 16.62
CA LEU A 282 25.71 21.37 16.64
C LEU A 282 25.80 21.91 18.08
N ARG A 283 24.88 21.51 18.97
CA ARG A 283 24.89 21.91 20.39
C ARG A 283 26.13 21.41 21.13
N THR A 284 26.56 20.19 20.84
CA THR A 284 27.78 19.62 21.47
C THR A 284 29.04 20.35 21.00
N LEU A 285 29.14 20.72 19.73
CA LEU A 285 30.25 21.51 19.19
C LEU A 285 30.26 22.96 19.72
N THR A 286 29.09 23.63 19.76
CA THR A 286 28.99 25.04 20.17
C THR A 286 29.24 25.26 21.67
N ARG A 287 28.80 24.35 22.56
CA ARG A 287 29.10 24.43 24.00
C ARG A 287 30.60 24.41 24.29
N HIS A 288 31.43 23.84 23.42
CA HIS A 288 32.87 23.78 23.60
C HIS A 288 33.63 25.05 23.24
N ARG A 289 33.06 25.97 22.46
CA ARG A 289 33.71 27.27 22.16
C ARG A 289 33.73 28.23 23.36
N ARG A 290 32.99 27.97 24.44
CA ARG A 290 32.95 28.83 25.64
C ARG A 290 33.93 28.42 26.75
N LEU A 291 34.80 27.44 26.52
CA LEU A 291 35.75 26.93 27.51
C LEU A 291 37.19 27.00 26.96
N GLU A 292 37.59 28.15 26.42
CA GLU A 292 39.01 28.39 26.18
C GLU A 292 39.68 28.68 27.53
N PRO A 293 40.73 27.94 27.92
CA PRO A 293 41.49 28.26 29.11
C PRO A 293 42.17 29.61 28.91
N PHE A 294 42.16 30.43 29.95
CA PHE A 294 42.90 31.70 30.00
C PHE A 294 44.32 31.49 29.46
N ALA A 295 44.70 32.31 28.48
CA ALA A 295 46.06 32.31 27.97
C ALA A 295 47.04 32.53 29.13
N PRO A 296 48.15 31.79 29.20
CA PRO A 296 49.17 32.06 30.20
C PRO A 296 49.72 33.47 29.98
N ALA A 297 49.68 34.29 31.03
CA ALA A 297 50.34 35.60 31.09
C ALA A 297 51.85 35.43 31.26
#